data_AF-A0AAE1DAN9-F1
#
_entry.id   AF-A0AAE1DAN9-F1
#
_cell.length_a   1.000
_cell.length_b   1.000
_cell.length_c   1.000
_cell.angle_alpha   90.00
_cell.angle_beta   90.00
_cell.angle_gamma   90.00
#
_symmetry.space_group_name_H-M   'P 1'
#
loop_
_entity.id
_entity.type
_entity.pdbx_description
1 polymer ?
#
loop_
_entity_poly.entity_id
_entity_poly.type
_entity_poly.pdbx_seq_one_letter_code
_entity_poly.pdbx_strand_id
1 'polypeptide(L)'
;MGPKAKHVLLRLYNRSWQSGTTPPTWRTAVVIPIIKKGKKASDLASYRPISLTSTFSKTMERMVNGRLYQNMEDSGLFDENQAGFRRHRSTVDQLVLFTQSVINA
;
A
#
# COMPACT_ATOMS: atom_id res chain seq x y z
N MET A 1 8.89 -14.65 15.55
CA MET A 1 10.14 -15.06 14.86
C MET A 1 11.33 -14.87 15.78
N GLY A 2 12.17 -15.88 15.93
CA GLY A 2 13.42 -15.79 16.71
C GLY A 2 14.49 -14.92 16.05
N PRO A 3 15.55 -14.53 16.80
CA PRO A 3 16.58 -13.60 16.34
C PRO A 3 17.33 -14.06 15.09
N LYS A 4 17.67 -15.36 15.02
CA LYS A 4 18.35 -15.96 13.84
C LYS A 4 17.53 -15.77 12.56
N ALA A 5 16.22 -16.01 12.63
CA ALA A 5 15.34 -15.88 11.48
C ALA A 5 15.22 -14.41 11.02
N LYS A 6 15.18 -13.46 11.96
CA LYS A 6 15.21 -12.03 11.64
C LYS A 6 16.50 -11.64 10.92
N HIS A 7 17.65 -12.13 11.38
CA HIS A 7 18.94 -11.84 10.74
C HIS A 7 19.02 -12.38 9.30
N VAL A 8 18.53 -13.60 9.08
CA VAL A 8 18.46 -14.21 7.73
C VAL A 8 17.55 -13.39 6.80
N LEU A 9 16.37 -12.97 7.29
CA LEU A 9 15.46 -12.13 6.50
C LEU A 9 16.07 -10.77 6.17
N LEU A 10 16.71 -10.12 7.14
CA LEU A 10 17.38 -8.84 6.90
C LEU A 10 18.46 -8.99 5.81
N ARG A 11 19.25 -10.07 5.87
CA ARG A 11 20.26 -10.35 4.83
C ARG A 11 19.61 -10.55 3.46
N LEU A 12 18.50 -11.27 3.38
CA LEU A 12 17.75 -11.46 2.14
C LEU A 12 17.26 -10.13 1.55
N TYR A 13 16.64 -9.28 2.37
CA TYR A 13 16.14 -7.98 1.92
C TYR A 13 17.26 -7.03 1.50
N ASN A 14 18.37 -7.00 2.24
CA ASN A 14 19.53 -6.18 1.87
C ASN A 14 20.14 -6.64 0.55
N ARG A 15 20.23 -7.95 0.30
CA ARG A 15 20.68 -8.48 -0.98
C ARG A 15 19.76 -8.04 -2.11
N SER A 16 18.44 -8.22 -1.97
CA SER A 16 17.48 -7.79 -2.99
C SER A 16 17.52 -6.28 -3.24
N TRP A 17 17.73 -5.48 -2.19
CA TRP A 17 17.87 -4.02 -2.30
C TRP A 17 19.13 -3.62 -3.08
N GLN A 18 20.27 -4.21 -2.75
CA GLN A 18 21.55 -3.92 -3.40
C GLN A 18 21.60 -4.42 -4.85
N SER A 19 21.02 -5.58 -5.14
CA SER A 19 21.02 -6.15 -6.49
C SER A 19 19.92 -5.60 -7.40
N GLY A 20 18.95 -4.87 -6.85
CA GLY A 20 17.76 -4.42 -7.60
C GLY A 20 16.87 -5.58 -8.09
N THR A 21 17.04 -6.78 -7.55
CA THR A 21 16.31 -7.99 -8.00
C THR A 21 15.64 -8.71 -6.85
N THR A 22 14.44 -9.23 -7.10
CA THR A 22 13.67 -10.02 -6.12
C THR A 22 13.52 -11.46 -6.59
N PRO A 23 13.33 -12.43 -5.68
CA PRO A 23 12.99 -13.80 -6.05
C PRO A 23 11.76 -13.87 -6.98
N PRO A 24 11.72 -14.74 -8.00
CA PRO A 24 10.56 -14.87 -8.89
C PRO A 24 9.25 -15.15 -8.15
N THR A 25 9.31 -15.94 -7.07
CA THR A 25 8.14 -16.26 -6.21
C THR A 25 7.55 -15.04 -5.51
N TRP A 26 8.28 -13.94 -5.41
CA TRP A 26 7.74 -12.68 -4.86
C TRP A 26 6.92 -11.91 -5.89
N ARG A 27 7.13 -12.19 -7.17
CA ARG A 27 6.46 -11.52 -8.30
C ARG A 27 5.23 -12.27 -8.79
N THR A 28 4.94 -13.43 -8.21
CA THR A 28 3.75 -14.23 -8.48
C THR A 28 2.71 -14.01 -7.38
N ALA A 29 1.42 -14.03 -7.75
CA ALA A 29 0.31 -13.91 -6.81
C ALA A 29 -0.79 -14.90 -7.14
N VAL A 30 -1.50 -15.37 -6.10
CA VAL A 30 -2.75 -16.12 -6.26
C VAL A 30 -3.89 -15.10 -6.31
N VAL A 31 -4.64 -15.07 -7.40
CA VAL A 31 -5.77 -14.14 -7.58
C VAL A 31 -7.06 -14.81 -7.11
N ILE A 32 -7.72 -14.21 -6.14
CA ILE A 32 -9.02 -14.67 -5.62
C ILE A 32 -10.08 -13.63 -5.95
N PRO A 33 -11.09 -13.95 -6.77
CA PRO A 33 -12.21 -13.05 -7.02
C PRO A 33 -13.16 -13.02 -5.82
N ILE A 34 -13.45 -11.81 -5.32
CA ILE A 34 -14.41 -11.60 -4.23
C ILE A 34 -15.59 -10.77 -4.75
N ILE A 35 -16.81 -11.24 -4.54
CA ILE A 35 -18.02 -10.53 -4.96
C ILE A 35 -18.20 -9.22 -4.18
N LYS A 36 -18.52 -8.14 -4.89
CA LYS A 36 -18.90 -6.84 -4.30
C LYS A 36 -20.22 -7.01 -3.55
N LYS A 37 -20.27 -6.51 -2.31
CA LYS A 37 -21.50 -6.53 -1.49
C LYS A 37 -22.68 -5.93 -2.28
N GLY A 38 -23.79 -6.67 -2.33
CA GLY A 38 -25.03 -6.23 -2.99
C GLY A 38 -25.02 -6.28 -4.53
N LYS A 39 -24.01 -6.90 -5.15
CA LYS A 39 -23.95 -7.08 -6.61
C LYS A 39 -24.27 -8.52 -7.02
N LYS A 40 -24.70 -8.71 -8.28
CA LYS A 40 -25.16 -10.00 -8.81
C LYS A 40 -23.96 -10.89 -9.15
N ALA A 41 -23.97 -12.14 -8.67
CA ALA A 41 -22.88 -13.10 -8.91
C ALA A 41 -22.73 -13.55 -10.37
N SER A 42 -23.78 -13.37 -11.19
CA SER A 42 -23.78 -13.69 -12.61
C SER A 42 -23.04 -12.67 -13.48
N ASP A 43 -22.75 -11.48 -12.96
CA ASP A 43 -22.01 -10.43 -13.68
C ASP A 43 -20.54 -10.46 -13.25
N LEU A 44 -19.63 -10.62 -14.22
CA LEU A 44 -18.19 -10.61 -14.01
C LEU A 44 -17.70 -9.28 -13.40
N ALA A 45 -18.31 -8.15 -13.75
CA ALA A 45 -17.96 -6.83 -13.20
C ALA A 45 -18.29 -6.71 -11.69
N SER A 46 -19.08 -7.64 -11.14
CA SER A 46 -19.39 -7.71 -9.72
C SER A 46 -18.23 -8.21 -8.87
N TYR A 47 -17.18 -8.79 -9.44
CA TYR A 47 -16.05 -9.31 -8.68
C TYR A 47 -14.91 -8.28 -8.56
N ARG A 48 -14.20 -8.32 -7.43
CA ARG A 48 -12.91 -7.64 -7.23
C ARG A 48 -11.83 -8.72 -7.21
N PRO A 49 -10.84 -8.69 -8.11
CA PRO A 49 -9.70 -9.59 -8.02
C PRO A 49 -8.80 -9.14 -6.87
N ILE A 50 -8.60 -10.00 -5.87
CA ILE A 50 -7.64 -9.75 -4.78
C ILE A 50 -6.40 -10.60 -5.03
N SER A 51 -5.25 -9.95 -5.14
CA SER A 51 -3.95 -10.62 -5.32
C SER A 51 -3.33 -10.97 -3.98
N LEU A 52 -3.21 -12.26 -3.69
CA LEU A 52 -2.46 -12.77 -2.54
C LEU A 52 -0.98 -12.87 -2.90
N THR A 53 -0.22 -11.85 -2.55
CA THR A 53 1.23 -11.77 -2.79
C THR A 53 2.06 -12.39 -1.66
N SER A 54 3.32 -12.71 -1.96
CA SER A 54 4.30 -13.22 -1.00
C SER A 54 4.39 -12.35 0.26
N THR A 55 4.31 -12.98 1.43
CA THR A 55 4.45 -12.31 2.72
C THR A 55 5.84 -11.68 2.90
N PHE A 56 6.87 -12.28 2.30
CA PHE A 56 8.21 -11.70 2.28
C PHE A 56 8.27 -10.44 1.41
N SER A 57 7.62 -10.46 0.23
CA SER A 57 7.51 -9.28 -0.65
C SER A 57 6.82 -8.13 0.08
N LYS A 58 5.64 -8.39 0.67
CA LYS A 58 4.88 -7.40 1.46
C LYS A 58 5.67 -6.78 2.60
N THR A 59 6.52 -7.58 3.24
CA THR A 59 7.39 -7.09 4.31
C THR A 59 8.46 -6.13 3.76
N MET A 60 9.10 -6.48 2.64
CA MET A 60 10.05 -5.59 1.98
C MET A 60 9.37 -4.30 1.48
N GLU A 61 8.24 -4.42 0.79
CA GLU A 61 7.42 -3.31 0.32
C GLU A 61 7.07 -2.35 1.46
N ARG A 62 6.70 -2.86 2.64
CA ARG A 62 6.43 -2.02 3.82
C ARG A 62 7.66 -1.24 4.28
N MET A 63 8.85 -1.84 4.27
CA MET A 63 10.10 -1.13 4.62
C MET A 63 10.42 -0.04 3.59
N VAL A 64 10.28 -0.34 2.30
CA VAL A 64 10.50 0.63 1.22
C VAL A 64 9.51 1.78 1.31
N ASN A 65 8.21 1.47 1.45
CA ASN A 65 7.16 2.47 1.61
C ASN A 65 7.42 3.36 2.84
N GLY A 66 7.90 2.80 3.95
CA GLY A 66 8.25 3.60 5.14
C GLY A 66 9.33 4.64 4.85
N ARG A 67 10.37 4.28 4.09
CA ARG A 67 11.45 5.19 3.68
C ARG A 67 10.98 6.25 2.69
N LEU A 68 10.24 5.83 1.66
CA LEU A 68 9.70 6.72 0.64
C LEU A 68 8.72 7.73 1.26
N TYR A 69 7.80 7.25 2.08
CA TYR A 69 6.83 8.10 2.77
C TYR A 69 7.53 9.18 3.59
N GLN A 70 8.55 8.80 4.38
CA GLN A 70 9.29 9.78 5.19
C GLN A 70 9.99 10.82 4.30
N ASN A 71 10.64 10.38 3.22
CA ASN A 71 11.29 11.30 2.29
C ASN A 71 10.29 12.27 1.61
N MET A 72 9.09 11.79 1.27
CA MET A 72 8.04 12.62 0.69
C MET A 72 7.49 13.65 1.68
N GLU A 73 7.36 13.31 2.97
CA GLU A 73 7.02 14.27 4.02
C GLU A 73 8.12 15.32 4.19
N ASP A 74 9.37 14.88 4.38
CA ASP A 74 10.51 15.77 4.64
C ASP A 74 10.78 16.73 3.48
N SER A 75 10.48 16.30 2.25
CA SER A 75 10.66 17.09 1.03
C SER A 75 9.41 17.88 0.62
N GLY A 76 8.30 17.80 1.39
CA GLY A 76 7.06 18.51 1.07
C GLY A 76 6.40 18.09 -0.24
N LEU A 77 6.58 16.84 -0.68
CA LEU A 77 6.09 16.35 -1.98
C LEU A 77 4.62 15.93 -1.99
N PHE A 78 3.98 15.88 -0.82
CA PHE A 78 2.56 15.59 -0.73
C PHE A 78 1.73 16.86 -0.94
N ASP A 79 0.66 16.74 -1.72
CA ASP A 79 -0.34 17.80 -1.85
C ASP A 79 -1.02 18.05 -0.49
N GLU A 80 -1.20 19.32 -0.13
CA GLU A 80 -1.82 19.71 1.14
C GLU A 80 -3.28 19.26 1.24
N ASN A 81 -3.97 19.20 0.10
CA ASN A 81 -5.34 18.73 -0.05
C ASN A 81 -5.42 17.22 -0.23
N GLN A 82 -4.31 16.47 -0.20
CA GLN A 82 -4.37 15.01 -0.18
C GLN A 82 -4.63 14.50 1.24
N ALA A 83 -5.80 13.88 1.46
CA ALA A 83 -6.08 13.13 2.68
C ALA A 83 -5.94 11.60 2.52
N GLY A 84 -6.18 11.09 1.31
CA GLY A 84 -6.07 9.67 1.02
C GLY A 84 -4.66 9.14 1.29
N PHE A 85 -4.55 8.06 2.05
CA PHE A 85 -3.28 7.37 2.37
C PHE A 85 -2.25 8.22 3.11
N ARG A 86 -2.65 9.35 3.70
CA ARG A 86 -1.80 10.24 4.49
C ARG A 86 -1.98 9.98 5.97
N ARG A 87 -0.87 9.98 6.71
CA ARG A 87 -0.91 9.88 8.18
C ARG A 87 -1.62 11.10 8.75
N HIS A 88 -2.39 10.89 9.81
CA HIS A 88 -3.11 11.96 10.52
C HIS A 88 -4.10 12.76 9.66
N ARG A 89 -4.50 12.23 8.51
CA ARG A 89 -5.55 12.77 7.65
C ARG A 89 -6.66 11.74 7.48
N SER A 90 -7.87 12.21 7.23
CA SER A 90 -9.08 11.42 7.12
C SER A 90 -10.00 11.97 6.03
N THR A 91 -11.04 11.22 5.70
CA THR A 91 -12.09 11.68 4.78
C THR A 91 -12.89 12.86 5.35
N VAL A 92 -12.85 13.08 6.67
CA VAL A 92 -13.53 14.21 7.31
C VAL A 92 -12.82 15.53 6.97
N ASP A 93 -11.49 15.54 6.91
CA ASP A 93 -10.72 16.72 6.53
C ASP A 93 -11.14 17.22 5.14
N GLN A 94 -11.33 16.29 4.20
CA GLN A 94 -11.80 16.60 2.85
C GLN A 94 -13.22 17.16 2.83
N LEU A 95 -14.11 16.63 3.67
CA LEU A 95 -15.48 17.14 3.77
C LEU A 95 -15.50 18.58 4.27
N VAL A 96 -14.66 18.91 5.26
CA VAL A 96 -14.51 20.27 5.78
C VAL A 96 -13.96 21.20 4.71
N LEU A 97 -12.86 20.81 4.04
CA LEU A 97 -12.27 21.59 2.95
C LEU A 97 -13.28 21.87 1.84
N PHE A 98 -14.02 20.84 1.41
CA PHE A 98 -15.06 20.98 0.40
C PHE A 98 -16.18 21.92 0.86
N THR A 99 -16.70 21.73 2.08
CA THR A 99 -17.80 22.56 2.61
C THR A 99 -17.38 24.02 2.71
N GLN A 100 -16.16 24.29 3.19
CA GLN A 100 -15.63 25.64 3.27
C GLN A 100 -15.46 26.28 1.88
N SER A 101 -15.02 25.51 0.88
CA SER A 101 -14.90 26.00 -0.50
C SER A 101 -16.25 26.38 -1.11
N VAL A 102 -17.33 25.66 -0.77
CA VAL A 102 -18.68 25.95 -1.25
C VAL A 102 -19.28 27.18 -0.55
N ILE A 103 -19.03 27.33 0.76
CA ILE A 103 -19.53 28.49 1.53
C ILE A 103 -18.82 29.78 1.12
N ASN A 104 -17.54 29.71 0.76
CA ASN A 104 -16.71 30.87 0.41
C ASN A 104 -16.68 31.17 -1.11
N ALA A 105 -17.42 30.42 -1.92
CA ALA A 105 -17.56 30.66 -3.36
C ALA A 105 -18.68 31.68 -3.65
#